data_AF-A0A5B7JSU3-F1
#
_entry.id   AF-A0A5B7JSU3-F1
#
_cell.length_a   1.000
_cell.length_b   1.000
_cell.length_c   1.000
_cell.angle_alpha   90.00
_cell.angle_beta   90.00
_cell.angle_gamma   90.00
#
_symmetry.space_group_name_H-M   'P 1'
#
loop_
_entity.id
_entity.type
_entity.pdbx_description
1 polymer ?
#
loop_
_entity_poly.entity_id
_entity_poly.type
_entity_poly.pdbx_seq_one_letter_code
_entity_poly.pdbx_strand_id
1 'polypeptide(L)'
;MSQGKLLLYRPLVCCEGTSAHNFRGKDLIVFLFEQSIIFSESGRKKNQFSNPVYQYKSHLQVNKMSLIEKVEDGDPLKFLLKSTDPHKPHLAFICQGASEDDRNQWVSQIRHLLQTQKDFLKAIQYPIAYQKEQTKNV
;
A
#
# COMPACT_ATOMS: atom_id res chain seq x y z
N MET A 1 -2.62 -16.17 11.29
CA MET A 1 -3.17 -14.83 10.98
C MET A 1 -3.34 -14.73 9.48
N SER A 2 -4.55 -14.45 9.00
CA SER A 2 -4.88 -14.30 7.57
C SER A 2 -4.63 -12.86 7.10
N GLN A 3 -4.10 -12.67 5.89
CA GLN A 3 -3.86 -11.34 5.30
C GLN A 3 -5.14 -10.68 4.73
N GLY A 4 -6.27 -11.38 4.76
CA GLY A 4 -7.49 -10.99 4.06
C GLY A 4 -7.40 -11.25 2.56
N LYS A 5 -8.31 -10.66 1.80
CA LYS A 5 -8.40 -10.78 0.34
C LYS A 5 -7.22 -10.07 -0.34
N LEU A 6 -6.69 -10.68 -1.41
CA LEU A 6 -5.79 -10.01 -2.35
C LEU A 6 -6.60 -9.06 -3.25
N LEU A 7 -6.27 -7.78 -3.22
CA LEU A 7 -6.99 -6.72 -3.93
C LEU A 7 -6.29 -6.29 -5.20
N LEU A 8 -4.97 -6.07 -5.12
CA LEU A 8 -4.13 -5.74 -6.26
C LEU A 8 -2.82 -6.52 -6.20
N TYR A 9 -2.32 -6.89 -7.36
CA TYR A 9 -1.03 -7.52 -7.51
C TYR A 9 -0.43 -7.18 -8.86
N ARG A 10 0.64 -6.39 -8.89
CA ARG A 10 1.28 -5.87 -10.11
C ARG A 10 2.71 -5.36 -9.82
N PRO A 11 3.55 -5.21 -10.85
CA PRO A 11 4.85 -4.55 -10.69
C PRO A 11 4.71 -3.08 -10.31
N LEU A 12 5.60 -2.59 -9.47
CA LEU A 12 5.85 -1.18 -9.18
C LEU A 12 7.35 -0.95 -9.11
N VAL A 13 7.79 0.24 -9.53
CA VAL A 13 9.16 0.66 -9.26
C VAL A 13 9.17 1.28 -7.86
N CYS A 14 9.91 0.70 -6.92
CA CYS A 14 9.87 1.10 -5.51
C CYS A 14 11.27 1.39 -4.96
N CYS A 15 11.39 2.42 -4.13
CA CYS A 15 12.59 2.75 -3.38
C CYS A 15 12.23 2.88 -1.89
N GLU A 16 13.00 2.23 -1.02
CA GLU A 16 12.86 2.43 0.43
C GLU A 16 13.37 3.83 0.81
N GLY A 17 12.63 4.50 1.70
CA GLY A 17 12.89 5.87 2.15
C GLY A 17 11.83 6.86 1.70
N THR A 18 12.09 8.14 1.98
CA THR A 18 11.15 9.26 1.74
C THR A 18 11.64 10.28 0.72
N SER A 19 12.87 10.12 0.20
CA SER A 19 13.48 11.10 -0.72
C SER A 19 13.04 10.86 -2.16
N ALA A 20 12.19 11.76 -2.68
CA ALA A 20 11.71 11.68 -4.06
C ALA A 20 12.76 12.17 -5.09
N HIS A 21 13.55 13.18 -4.71
CA HIS A 21 14.52 13.85 -5.60
C HIS A 21 15.66 12.96 -6.13
N ASN A 22 15.99 11.87 -5.43
CA ASN A 22 17.04 10.91 -5.83
C ASN A 22 16.47 9.48 -5.93
N PHE A 23 15.31 9.35 -6.58
CA PHE A 23 14.62 8.06 -6.71
C PHE A 23 15.49 7.02 -7.45
N ARG A 24 15.98 6.03 -6.70
CA ARG A 24 16.71 4.85 -7.23
C ARG A 24 15.86 3.59 -7.04
N GLY A 25 14.70 3.59 -7.68
CA GLY A 25 13.73 2.53 -7.54
C GLY A 25 14.19 1.21 -8.17
N LYS A 26 13.64 0.11 -7.66
CA LYS A 26 13.81 -1.26 -8.16
C LYS A 26 12.46 -1.79 -8.61
N ASP A 27 12.44 -2.61 -9.65
CA ASP A 27 11.26 -3.36 -10.05
C ASP A 27 10.89 -4.37 -8.96
N LEU A 28 9.84 -4.04 -8.21
CA LEU A 28 9.26 -4.91 -7.22
C LEU A 28 7.92 -5.41 -7.71
N ILE A 29 7.63 -6.63 -7.32
CA ILE A 29 6.33 -7.23 -7.43
C ILE A 29 5.60 -6.96 -6.12
N VAL A 30 4.51 -6.18 -6.18
CA VAL A 30 3.79 -5.69 -5.00
C VAL A 30 2.43 -6.34 -4.91
N PHE A 31 2.08 -6.81 -3.70
CA PHE A 31 0.79 -7.40 -3.37
C PHE A 31 0.07 -6.52 -2.36
N LEU A 32 -1.13 -6.05 -2.68
CA LEU A 32 -2.02 -5.36 -1.76
C LEU A 32 -3.10 -6.30 -1.27
N PHE A 33 -3.05 -6.63 0.00
CA PHE A 33 -4.10 -7.34 0.72
C PHE A 33 -4.89 -6.36 1.60
N GLU A 34 -6.02 -6.81 2.13
CA GLU A 34 -6.82 -6.01 3.08
C GLU A 34 -6.05 -5.65 4.36
N GLN A 35 -5.13 -6.51 4.82
CA GLN A 35 -4.39 -6.29 6.07
C GLN A 35 -2.96 -5.80 5.87
N SER A 36 -2.37 -5.98 4.68
CA SER A 36 -1.00 -5.56 4.42
C SER A 36 -0.71 -5.25 2.96
N ILE A 37 0.36 -4.50 2.72
CA ILE A 37 1.01 -4.39 1.41
C ILE A 37 2.39 -5.03 1.51
N ILE A 38 2.69 -5.95 0.58
CA ILE A 38 3.91 -6.76 0.57
C ILE A 38 4.73 -6.43 -0.67
N PHE A 39 6.01 -6.14 -0.45
CA PHE A 39 7.01 -5.88 -1.47
C PHE A 39 7.89 -7.13 -1.66
N SER A 40 8.05 -7.56 -2.91
CA SER A 40 8.85 -8.73 -3.26
C SER A 40 9.68 -8.49 -4.52
N GLU A 41 10.80 -9.20 -4.65
CA GLU A 41 11.53 -9.31 -5.92
C GLU A 41 11.00 -10.51 -6.70
N SER A 42 10.90 -10.37 -8.03
CA SER A 42 10.70 -11.55 -8.88
C SER A 42 12.02 -12.29 -9.05
N GLY A 43 12.02 -13.60 -8.76
CA GLY A 43 13.15 -14.47 -9.04
C GLY A 43 13.34 -14.65 -10.55
N ARG A 44 14.59 -14.80 -11.00
CA ARG A 44 14.87 -15.15 -12.41
C ARG A 44 14.22 -16.49 -12.73
N LYS A 45 13.42 -16.53 -13.81
CA LYS A 45 12.81 -17.76 -14.33
C LYS A 45 13.93 -18.76 -14.63
N LYS A 46 13.98 -19.87 -13.90
CA LYS A 46 14.95 -20.95 -14.16
C LYS A 46 14.61 -21.71 -15.44
N ASN A 47 13.36 -21.69 -15.91
CA ASN A 47 12.90 -22.22 -17.20
C ASN A 47 11.56 -21.56 -17.63
N GLN A 48 11.21 -21.63 -18.92
CA GLN A 48 9.97 -21.04 -19.47
C GLN A 48 8.68 -21.67 -18.92
N PHE A 49 8.79 -22.84 -18.28
CA PHE A 49 7.68 -23.63 -17.72
C PHE A 49 7.57 -23.56 -16.19
N SER A 50 8.46 -22.84 -15.50
CA SER A 50 8.39 -22.72 -14.04
C SER A 50 7.49 -21.57 -13.61
N ASN A 51 6.66 -21.82 -12.58
CA ASN A 51 5.91 -20.75 -11.91
C ASN A 51 6.85 -19.63 -11.44
N PRO A 52 6.41 -18.37 -11.51
CA PRO A 52 7.21 -17.27 -11.00
C PRO A 52 7.41 -17.43 -9.48
N VAL A 53 8.66 -17.26 -9.04
CA VAL A 53 9.04 -17.30 -7.63
C VAL A 53 9.18 -15.87 -7.15
N TYR A 54 8.52 -15.54 -6.03
CA TYR A 54 8.60 -14.21 -5.42
C TYR A 54 9.40 -14.29 -4.12
N GLN A 55 10.43 -13.47 -4.02
CA GLN A 55 11.24 -13.36 -2.82
C GLN A 55 10.76 -12.16 -2.00
N TYR A 56 10.20 -12.43 -0.83
CA TYR A 56 9.77 -11.40 0.12
C TYR A 56 10.92 -10.44 0.45
N LYS A 57 10.61 -9.13 0.51
CA LYS A 57 11.54 -8.07 0.95
C LYS A 57 11.04 -7.36 2.19
N SER A 58 9.86 -6.79 2.11
CA SER A 58 9.30 -5.98 3.20
C SER A 58 7.79 -5.93 3.09
N HIS A 59 7.14 -5.41 4.13
CA HIS A 59 5.70 -5.14 4.12
C HIS A 59 5.36 -3.98 5.05
N LEU A 60 4.21 -3.37 4.80
CA LEU A 60 3.53 -2.47 5.73
C LEU A 60 2.18 -3.07 6.11
N GLN A 61 1.83 -3.02 7.38
CA GLN A 61 0.50 -3.39 7.83
C GLN A 61 -0.44 -2.21 7.57
N VAL A 62 -1.63 -2.48 7.02
CA VAL A 62 -2.59 -1.42 6.66
C VAL A 62 -3.00 -0.60 7.89
N ASN A 63 -3.12 -1.24 9.06
CA ASN A 63 -3.42 -0.56 10.33
C ASN A 63 -2.27 0.31 10.88
N LYS A 64 -1.08 0.23 10.27
CA LYS A 64 0.14 0.92 10.69
C LYS A 64 0.82 1.58 9.49
N MET A 65 0.01 2.14 8.58
CA MET A 65 0.48 2.78 7.36
C MET A 65 -0.25 4.09 7.12
N SER A 66 0.45 5.02 6.47
CA SER A 66 -0.10 6.26 5.93
C SER A 66 0.28 6.40 4.46
N LEU A 67 -0.55 7.14 3.72
CA LEU A 67 -0.38 7.41 2.29
C LEU A 67 -0.18 8.91 2.07
N ILE A 68 0.85 9.26 1.31
CA ILE A 68 1.07 10.59 0.75
C ILE A 68 0.94 10.46 -0.77
N GLU A 69 -0.11 11.06 -1.31
CA GLU A 69 -0.46 10.91 -2.72
C GLU A 69 0.47 11.70 -3.63
N LYS A 70 0.83 12.91 -3.26
CA LYS A 70 1.72 13.79 -4.04
C LYS A 70 3.06 13.88 -3.32
N VAL A 71 4.10 13.37 -3.97
CA VAL A 71 5.47 13.42 -3.46
C VAL A 71 6.12 14.79 -3.75
N GLU A 72 7.22 15.10 -3.07
CA GLU A 72 7.86 16.43 -3.07
C GLU A 72 8.39 16.87 -4.44
N ASP A 73 8.77 15.92 -5.31
CA ASP A 73 9.24 16.22 -6.67
C ASP A 73 8.11 16.51 -7.67
N GLY A 74 6.85 16.36 -7.25
CA GLY A 74 5.67 16.63 -8.07
C GLY A 74 5.35 15.59 -9.14
N ASP A 75 6.07 14.47 -9.18
CA ASP A 75 5.86 13.43 -10.20
C ASP A 75 4.47 12.78 -10.07
N PRO A 76 3.60 12.87 -11.10
CA PRO A 76 2.23 12.33 -11.02
C PRO A 76 2.20 10.80 -10.96
N LEU A 77 3.28 10.11 -11.32
CA LEU A 77 3.40 8.65 -11.28
C LEU A 77 3.79 8.12 -9.91
N LYS A 78 4.21 8.99 -8.98
CA LYS A 78 4.74 8.59 -7.68
C LYS A 78 3.73 8.79 -6.55
N PHE A 79 3.86 7.95 -5.53
CA PHE A 79 3.20 8.09 -4.24
C PHE A 79 4.12 7.54 -3.14
N LEU A 80 3.85 7.89 -1.89
CA LEU A 80 4.68 7.52 -0.74
C LEU A 80 3.85 6.83 0.32
N LEU A 81 4.30 5.65 0.73
CA LEU A 81 3.77 4.90 1.87
C LEU A 81 4.73 5.02 3.05
N LYS A 82 4.23 5.35 4.22
CA LYS A 82 5.03 5.43 5.45
C LYS A 82 4.42 4.54 6.53
N SER A 83 5.27 3.81 7.23
CA SER A 83 4.91 3.13 8.47
C SER A 83 4.52 4.15 9.53
N THR A 84 3.43 3.87 10.24
CA THR A 84 3.06 4.53 11.49
C THR A 84 3.29 3.63 12.71
N ASP A 85 3.95 2.48 12.51
CA ASP A 85 4.36 1.59 13.60
C ASP A 85 5.47 2.26 14.44
N PRO A 86 5.27 2.46 15.76
CA PRO A 86 6.31 2.99 16.64
C PRO A 86 7.60 2.16 16.65
N HIS A 87 7.51 0.87 16.32
CA HIS A 87 8.68 -0.02 16.22
C HIS A 87 9.41 0.08 14.87
N LYS A 88 8.81 0.70 13.87
CA LYS A 88 9.38 0.89 12.52
C LYS A 88 9.08 2.29 11.98
N PRO A 89 9.48 3.38 12.66
CA PRO A 89 9.07 4.75 12.30
C PRO A 89 9.71 5.26 11.01
N HIS A 90 10.84 4.68 10.59
CA HIS A 90 11.58 5.08 9.40
C HIS A 90 11.25 4.25 8.16
N LEU A 91 10.41 3.22 8.29
CA LEU A 91 10.07 2.36 7.17
C LEU A 91 9.11 3.11 6.23
N ALA A 92 9.57 3.38 5.02
CA ALA A 92 8.81 4.11 4.01
C ALA A 92 9.18 3.63 2.61
N PHE A 93 8.26 3.79 1.67
CA PHE A 93 8.46 3.43 0.27
C PHE A 93 7.88 4.49 -0.65
N ILE A 94 8.72 5.06 -1.50
CA ILE A 94 8.24 5.75 -2.70
C ILE A 94 8.00 4.69 -3.76
N CYS A 95 6.80 4.70 -4.33
CA CYS A 95 6.37 3.79 -5.37
C CYS A 95 5.98 4.58 -6.61
N GLN A 96 6.38 4.10 -7.79
CA GLN A 96 6.05 4.67 -9.07
C GLN A 96 5.23 3.65 -9.88
N GLY A 97 4.03 4.07 -10.31
CA GLY A 97 3.17 3.28 -11.20
C GLY A 97 3.69 3.26 -12.63
N ALA A 98 3.27 2.26 -13.41
CA ALA A 98 3.64 2.16 -14.83
C ALA A 98 3.00 3.25 -15.71
N SER A 99 1.88 3.82 -15.25
CA SER A 99 1.15 4.94 -15.84
C SER A 99 0.40 5.70 -14.75
N GLU A 100 -0.16 6.87 -15.08
CA GLU A 100 -1.00 7.61 -14.14
C GLU A 100 -2.24 6.81 -13.72
N ASP A 101 -2.86 6.08 -14.65
CA ASP A 101 -4.01 5.22 -14.35
C ASP A 101 -3.63 4.11 -13.37
N ASP A 102 -2.52 3.41 -13.62
CA ASP A 102 -2.02 2.37 -12.73
C ASP A 102 -1.72 2.93 -11.33
N ARG A 103 -0.99 4.05 -11.25
CA ARG A 103 -0.74 4.77 -10.00
C ARG A 103 -2.04 5.16 -9.29
N ASN A 104 -3.02 5.68 -10.02
CA ASN A 104 -4.29 6.14 -9.47
C ASN A 104 -5.11 4.97 -8.91
N GLN A 105 -5.06 3.81 -9.56
CA GLN A 105 -5.70 2.59 -9.06
C GLN A 105 -5.08 2.14 -7.74
N TRP A 106 -3.75 2.13 -7.64
CA TRP A 106 -3.04 1.83 -6.38
C TRP A 106 -3.44 2.79 -5.26
N VAL A 107 -3.35 4.09 -5.53
CA VAL A 107 -3.68 5.13 -4.57
C VAL A 107 -5.14 5.07 -4.14
N SER A 108 -6.06 4.83 -5.06
CA SER A 108 -7.49 4.69 -4.75
C SER A 108 -7.78 3.49 -3.83
N GLN A 109 -7.22 2.33 -4.15
CA GLN A 109 -7.41 1.11 -3.33
C GLN A 109 -6.81 1.26 -1.93
N ILE A 110 -5.60 1.83 -1.82
CA ILE A 110 -4.95 2.06 -0.53
C ILE A 110 -5.74 3.09 0.30
N ARG A 111 -6.20 4.18 -0.33
CA ARG A 111 -7.03 5.19 0.35
C ARG A 111 -8.33 4.57 0.89
N HIS A 112 -8.99 3.74 0.08
CA HIS A 112 -10.21 3.06 0.50
C HIS A 112 -9.96 2.19 1.74
N LEU A 113 -8.90 1.37 1.74
CA LEU A 113 -8.54 0.55 2.90
C LEU A 113 -8.25 1.36 4.16
N LEU A 114 -7.48 2.44 4.04
CA LEU A 114 -7.17 3.32 5.17
C LEU A 114 -8.43 4.02 5.71
N GLN A 115 -9.35 4.40 4.82
CA GLN A 115 -10.63 5.00 5.22
C GLN A 115 -11.52 3.97 5.94
N THR A 116 -11.65 2.74 5.43
CA THR A 116 -12.38 1.66 6.10
C THR A 116 -11.82 1.34 7.49
N GLN A 117 -10.48 1.32 7.64
CA GLN A 117 -9.82 1.22 8.95
C GLN A 117 -10.25 2.34 9.91
N LYS A 118 -10.20 3.59 9.43
CA LYS A 118 -10.57 4.77 10.22
C LYS A 118 -12.04 4.71 10.65
N ASP A 119 -12.93 4.30 9.75
CA ASP A 119 -14.36 4.19 10.04
C ASP A 119 -14.65 3.07 11.03
N PHE A 120 -13.95 1.94 10.92
CA PHE A 120 -14.01 0.85 11.89
C PHE A 120 -13.55 1.29 13.29
N LEU A 121 -12.43 2.01 13.38
CA LEU A 121 -11.96 2.57 14.65
C LEU A 121 -12.95 3.58 15.24
N LYS A 122 -13.54 4.45 14.41
CA LYS A 122 -14.59 5.39 14.83
C LYS A 122 -15.80 4.63 15.38
N ALA A 123 -16.20 3.54 14.74
CA ALA A 123 -17.31 2.69 15.18
C ALA A 123 -17.02 2.02 16.53
N ILE A 124 -15.78 1.60 16.80
CA ILE A 124 -15.38 1.03 18.10
C ILE A 124 -15.35 2.11 19.19
N GLN A 125 -14.81 3.29 18.90
CA GLN A 125 -14.69 4.37 19.89
C GLN A 125 -16.04 5.02 20.21
N TYR A 126 -16.94 5.12 19.23
CA TYR A 126 -18.24 5.78 19.36
C TYR A 126 -19.38 4.94 18.77
N PRO A 127 -19.69 3.75 19.36
CA PRO A 127 -20.62 2.78 18.78
C PRO A 127 -22.03 3.33 18.60
N ILE A 128 -22.52 4.12 19.56
CA ILE A 128 -23.87 4.72 19.52
C ILE A 128 -23.96 5.79 18.41
N ALA A 129 -22.91 6.59 18.23
CA ALA A 129 -22.90 7.65 17.22
C ALA A 129 -22.85 7.05 15.80
N TYR A 130 -22.03 6.02 15.60
CA TYR A 130 -21.91 5.32 14.32
C TYR A 130 -23.23 4.66 13.90
N GLN A 131 -23.90 3.97 14.82
CA GLN A 131 -25.23 3.37 14.55
C GLN A 131 -26.27 4.42 14.13
N LYS A 132 -26.29 5.58 14.80
CA LYS A 132 -27.20 6.69 14.45
C LYS A 132 -26.91 7.28 13.07
N GLU A 133 -25.63 7.45 12.70
CA GLU A 133 -25.24 7.92 11.36
C GLU A 133 -25.69 6.93 10.27
N GLN A 134 -25.60 5.61 10.51
CA GLN A 134 -26.05 4.61 9.54
C GLN A 134 -27.57 4.59 9.38
N THR A 135 -28.35 4.73 10.46
CA THR A 135 -29.82 4.76 10.37
C THR A 135 -30.39 6.00 9.70
N LYS A 136 -29.61 7.09 9.58
CA LYS A 136 -30.03 8.33 8.91
C LYS A 136 -29.83 8.32 7.39
N ASN A 137 -29.00 7.40 6.89
CA ASN A 137 -28.70 7.25 5.46
C ASN A 137 -29.55 6.13 4.81
N VAL A 138 -30.65 5.75 5.46
CA VAL A 138 -31.66 4.79 4.97
C VAL A 138 -32.96 5.53 4.70
#